data_AF-A0A2G5SLF6-F1
#
_entry.id   AF-A0A2G5SLF6-F1
#
_cell.length_a   1.000
_cell.length_b   1.000
_cell.length_c   1.000
_cell.angle_alpha   90.00
_cell.angle_beta   90.00
_cell.angle_gamma   90.00
#
_symmetry.space_group_name_H-M   'P 1'
#
loop_
_entity.id
_entity.type
_entity.pdbx_description
1 polymer ?
#
loop_
_entity_poly.entity_id
_entity_poly.type
_entity_poly.pdbx_seq_one_letter_code
_entity_poly.pdbx_strand_id
1 'polypeptide(L)'
;MKMILVFFILIFPVYFAVREQGPPENPGLFNEFENYYDIHINESTIFLPDTSPDFAIGQALYIHGNIKISMRELTAYFQKYDTFRYGVRVNNTNLETLSFLQPWFVNPLDDSVNSVEITNNRNLTSLGFDFKDCTYCYGSVVITNNPKLNLKNDCDGIIAIYNTRRKISGNLADCGCEIIGGFNKFISTMPSSCWMLFGNVTIDENSDLGVLQKKFANVTRINGGLSVQKTLFTDLSFLRSIELIDSDPYQSTVFYSIVIKNNPNLISLGMHAKRDGLYLTIRDNPKLCVTPEELTNFYAGLGLDSNLDVTVCFKNETSPKWCELKNTTSLANLPEGCEVLVGDLVFDEDFDFENSYKLFYVEYIFGSFTITNSSLRTLNMLPNLIKIRSIRDNKNPIHISNNSGLHEIFFTFSFQGVESGESCVIENNPSLAMDVHTCSILKGRKEPKTGNNFQNCGDDTTTTSVRKYDSTPLNIDVYKGVPKFLEVSHAVDDPGTVTQNNTWDRNFTFIEDSDEDEDEEPEKSTSCFQKSIYLNITVVLLIFLIFE
;
A
#
# COMPACT_ATOMS: atom_id res chain seq x y z
N MET A 1 21.50 -31.68 -24.30
CA MET A 1 21.69 -32.39 -23.02
C MET A 1 20.31 -32.87 -22.56
N LYS A 2 20.08 -34.19 -22.44
CA LYS A 2 18.77 -34.76 -22.11
C LYS A 2 18.47 -34.56 -20.61
N MET A 3 17.42 -33.81 -20.29
CA MET A 3 16.94 -33.64 -18.91
C MET A 3 15.92 -34.74 -18.61
N ILE A 4 16.29 -35.66 -17.72
CA ILE A 4 15.39 -36.68 -17.16
C ILE A 4 14.61 -36.00 -16.04
N LEU A 5 13.30 -35.82 -16.23
CA LEU A 5 12.39 -35.33 -15.20
C LEU A 5 11.98 -36.53 -14.33
N VAL A 6 12.56 -36.64 -13.13
CA VAL A 6 12.11 -37.61 -12.12
C VAL A 6 10.96 -36.96 -11.34
N PHE A 7 9.75 -37.48 -11.53
CA PHE A 7 8.59 -37.14 -10.71
C PHE A 7 8.76 -37.75 -9.31
N PHE A 8 9.08 -36.92 -8.32
CA PHE A 8 8.85 -37.28 -6.92
C PHE A 8 7.36 -37.08 -6.61
N ILE A 9 6.61 -38.18 -6.57
CA ILE A 9 5.28 -38.19 -5.94
C ILE A 9 5.52 -38.20 -4.43
N LEU A 10 5.56 -37.01 -3.82
CA LEU A 10 5.37 -36.85 -2.39
C LEU A 10 3.91 -37.16 -2.08
N ILE A 11 3.62 -38.42 -1.78
CA ILE A 11 2.39 -38.81 -1.10
C ILE A 11 2.54 -38.31 0.33
N PHE A 12 2.08 -37.08 0.60
CA PHE A 12 1.79 -36.67 1.97
C PHE A 12 0.63 -37.55 2.44
N PRO A 13 0.80 -38.36 3.50
CA PRO A 13 -0.35 -38.98 4.13
C PRO A 13 -1.22 -37.84 4.65
N VAL A 14 -2.42 -37.72 4.10
CA VAL A 14 -3.50 -36.95 4.74
C VAL A 14 -3.79 -37.71 6.04
N TYR A 15 -3.08 -37.35 7.10
CA TYR A 15 -3.43 -37.77 8.45
C TYR A 15 -4.78 -37.14 8.75
N PHE A 16 -5.84 -37.92 8.66
CA PHE A 16 -7.06 -37.66 9.43
C PHE A 16 -6.69 -37.87 10.90
N ALA A 17 -6.06 -36.85 11.50
CA ALA A 17 -5.82 -36.84 12.94
C ALA A 17 -7.18 -36.71 13.61
N VAL A 18 -7.71 -37.83 14.08
CA VAL A 18 -8.87 -37.82 14.98
C VAL A 18 -8.48 -36.94 16.18
N ARG A 19 -9.29 -35.93 16.44
CA ARG A 19 -9.07 -34.96 17.49
C ARG A 19 -9.04 -35.64 18.86
N GLU A 20 -7.85 -35.75 19.46
CA GLU A 20 -7.68 -36.33 20.78
C GLU A 20 -8.27 -35.39 21.84
N GLN A 21 -9.18 -35.92 22.67
CA GLN A 21 -9.78 -35.20 23.80
C GLN A 21 -9.10 -35.67 25.09
N GLY A 22 -8.79 -34.73 25.98
CA GLY A 22 -8.11 -34.98 27.24
C GLY A 22 -6.63 -34.55 27.24
N PRO A 23 -6.01 -34.43 28.43
CA PRO A 23 -4.62 -34.01 28.56
C PRO A 23 -3.68 -35.01 27.87
N PRO A 24 -2.56 -34.54 27.31
CA PRO A 24 -1.62 -35.41 26.61
C PRO A 24 -1.05 -36.48 27.55
N GLU A 25 -0.87 -37.70 27.04
CA GLU A 25 -0.28 -38.80 27.80
C GLU A 25 1.15 -38.49 28.27
N ASN A 26 1.87 -37.62 27.55
CA ASN A 26 3.19 -37.14 27.93
C ASN A 26 3.07 -35.86 28.80
N PRO A 27 3.45 -35.90 30.09
CA PRO A 27 3.36 -34.75 30.99
C PRO A 27 4.14 -33.52 30.51
N GLY A 28 5.18 -33.70 29.71
CA GLY A 28 5.98 -32.58 29.16
C GLY A 28 5.26 -31.75 28.09
N LEU A 29 4.11 -32.22 27.59
CA LEU A 29 3.26 -31.50 26.64
C LEU A 29 2.02 -30.88 27.33
N PHE A 30 1.88 -31.10 28.65
CA PHE A 30 0.79 -30.53 29.42
C PHE A 30 0.95 -29.01 29.54
N ASN A 31 -0.14 -28.30 29.30
CA ASN A 31 -0.26 -26.87 29.44
C ASN A 31 -1.32 -26.59 30.49
N GLU A 32 -0.90 -26.00 31.61
CA GLU A 32 -1.77 -25.70 32.75
C GLU A 32 -2.83 -24.63 32.45
N PHE A 33 -2.64 -23.83 31.39
CA PHE A 33 -3.60 -22.82 30.93
C PHE A 33 -4.62 -23.38 29.93
N GLU A 34 -4.58 -24.68 29.64
CA GLU A 34 -5.39 -25.31 28.59
C GLU A 34 -6.49 -26.21 29.15
N ASN A 35 -7.72 -25.92 28.73
CA ASN A 35 -8.83 -26.85 28.84
C ASN A 35 -8.79 -27.79 27.64
N TYR A 36 -8.43 -29.06 27.89
CA TYR A 36 -8.29 -30.14 26.90
C TYR A 36 -9.60 -30.78 26.44
N TYR A 37 -10.74 -30.20 26.79
CA TYR A 37 -12.06 -30.69 26.40
C TYR A 37 -12.86 -29.64 25.64
N ASP A 38 -13.67 -30.12 24.71
CA ASP A 38 -14.62 -29.27 23.99
C ASP A 38 -15.65 -28.66 24.94
N ILE A 39 -15.93 -27.38 24.71
CA ILE A 39 -16.91 -26.63 25.47
C ILE A 39 -18.23 -26.71 24.71
N HIS A 40 -19.18 -27.46 25.26
CA HIS A 40 -20.54 -27.58 24.73
C HIS A 40 -21.55 -26.84 25.62
N ILE A 41 -22.26 -25.87 25.05
CA ILE A 41 -23.33 -25.12 25.72
C ILE A 41 -24.62 -25.26 24.91
N ASN A 42 -25.65 -25.84 25.52
CA ASN A 42 -26.93 -26.04 24.85
C ASN A 42 -28.15 -25.92 25.78
N GLU A 43 -29.35 -26.27 25.30
CA GLU A 43 -30.60 -26.19 26.08
C GLU A 43 -30.65 -27.06 27.35
N SER A 44 -29.76 -28.07 27.43
CA SER A 44 -29.59 -28.95 28.60
C SER A 44 -28.56 -28.40 29.59
N THR A 45 -27.74 -27.42 29.19
CA THR A 45 -26.78 -26.76 30.07
C THR A 45 -27.53 -25.83 31.03
N ILE A 46 -27.62 -26.24 32.30
CA ILE A 46 -28.25 -25.46 33.38
C ILE A 46 -27.18 -24.71 34.19
N PHE A 47 -25.97 -25.26 34.26
CA PHE A 47 -24.79 -24.64 34.87
C PHE A 47 -23.59 -24.89 33.94
N LEU A 48 -22.66 -23.93 33.88
CA LEU A 48 -21.39 -24.11 33.18
C LEU A 48 -20.46 -25.00 34.02
N PRO A 49 -19.61 -25.83 33.39
CA PRO A 49 -18.71 -26.70 34.12
C PRO A 49 -17.72 -25.87 34.93
N ASP A 50 -17.37 -26.35 36.13
CA ASP A 50 -16.27 -25.76 36.90
C ASP A 50 -14.97 -25.95 36.13
N THR A 51 -14.40 -24.85 35.65
CA THR A 51 -13.10 -24.82 34.99
C THR A 51 -12.07 -24.15 35.88
N SER A 52 -10.80 -24.56 35.75
CA SER A 52 -9.70 -23.86 36.41
C SER A 52 -9.77 -22.36 36.08
N PRO A 53 -9.66 -21.46 37.07
CA PRO A 53 -9.63 -20.04 36.81
C PRO A 53 -8.40 -19.64 35.99
N ASP A 54 -7.40 -20.51 35.82
CA ASP A 54 -6.20 -20.20 35.04
C ASP A 54 -6.33 -20.58 33.56
N PHE A 55 -7.39 -21.29 33.18
CA PHE A 55 -7.58 -21.63 31.77
C PHE A 55 -7.84 -20.39 30.92
N ALA A 56 -7.01 -20.24 29.89
CA ALA A 56 -7.12 -19.20 28.86
C ALA A 56 -7.28 -19.82 27.45
N ILE A 57 -6.96 -21.10 27.31
CA ILE A 57 -7.01 -21.84 26.04
C ILE A 57 -8.14 -22.87 26.10
N GLY A 58 -9.11 -22.75 25.20
CA GLY A 58 -10.12 -23.77 24.96
C GLY A 58 -9.74 -24.69 23.80
N GLN A 59 -10.31 -25.89 23.79
CA GLN A 59 -10.23 -26.80 22.65
C GLN A 59 -11.06 -26.28 21.47
N ALA A 60 -12.37 -26.55 21.47
CA ALA A 60 -13.35 -25.97 20.55
C ALA A 60 -14.56 -25.49 21.36
N LEU A 61 -15.31 -24.57 20.78
CA LEU A 61 -16.53 -24.03 21.37
C LEU A 61 -17.73 -24.33 20.49
N TYR A 62 -18.73 -24.99 21.07
CA TYR A 62 -20.01 -25.28 20.45
C TYR A 62 -21.15 -24.71 21.29
N ILE A 63 -21.86 -23.73 20.74
CA ILE A 63 -23.05 -23.15 21.37
C ILE A 63 -24.24 -23.36 20.46
N HIS A 64 -25.26 -24.07 20.94
CA HIS A 64 -26.46 -24.33 20.16
C HIS A 64 -27.76 -24.42 20.97
N GLY A 65 -28.89 -24.12 20.35
CA GLY A 65 -30.20 -24.28 20.98
C GLY A 65 -30.59 -23.17 21.95
N ASN A 66 -31.64 -23.41 22.75
CA ASN A 66 -32.23 -22.39 23.61
C ASN A 66 -31.46 -22.28 24.94
N ILE A 67 -30.48 -21.38 24.96
CA ILE A 67 -29.55 -21.19 26.08
C ILE A 67 -30.30 -20.59 27.27
N LYS A 68 -30.17 -21.25 28.43
CA LYS A 68 -30.76 -20.82 29.72
C LYS A 68 -29.77 -20.07 30.61
N ILE A 69 -28.48 -20.20 30.32
CA ILE A 69 -27.40 -19.52 31.02
C ILE A 69 -27.49 -18.02 30.75
N SER A 70 -27.35 -17.20 31.81
CA SER A 70 -27.42 -15.75 31.66
C SER A 70 -26.17 -15.18 30.98
N MET A 71 -26.32 -14.01 30.36
CA MET A 71 -25.22 -13.27 29.76
C MET A 71 -24.08 -13.01 30.78
N ARG A 72 -24.43 -12.71 32.04
CA ARG A 72 -23.45 -12.50 33.11
C ARG A 72 -22.62 -13.75 33.40
N GLU A 73 -23.24 -14.92 33.43
CA GLU A 73 -22.55 -16.20 33.65
C GLU A 73 -21.64 -16.54 32.47
N LEU A 74 -22.10 -16.34 31.23
CA LEU A 74 -21.27 -16.52 30.04
C LEU A 74 -20.05 -15.58 30.06
N THR A 75 -20.24 -14.29 30.35
CA THR A 75 -19.13 -13.32 30.45
C THR A 75 -18.13 -13.72 31.53
N ALA A 76 -18.60 -14.14 32.72
CA ALA A 76 -17.70 -14.57 33.78
C ALA A 76 -16.90 -15.82 33.39
N TYR A 77 -17.53 -16.77 32.72
CA TYR A 77 -16.90 -18.01 32.29
C TYR A 77 -15.86 -17.80 31.17
N PHE A 78 -16.19 -16.97 30.17
CA PHE A 78 -15.30 -16.71 29.03
C PHE A 78 -14.31 -15.56 29.25
N GLN A 79 -14.28 -14.95 30.43
CA GLN A 79 -13.45 -13.77 30.73
C GLN A 79 -11.97 -13.94 30.38
N LYS A 80 -11.43 -15.17 30.51
CA LYS A 80 -10.03 -15.48 30.20
C LYS A 80 -9.83 -16.27 28.91
N TYR A 81 -10.89 -16.79 28.32
CA TYR A 81 -10.79 -17.58 27.10
C TYR A 81 -10.71 -16.66 25.88
N ASP A 82 -9.49 -16.40 25.42
CA ASP A 82 -9.21 -15.68 24.18
C ASP A 82 -8.66 -16.60 23.07
N THR A 83 -8.26 -17.82 23.42
CA THR A 83 -7.59 -18.73 22.51
C THR A 83 -8.39 -20.03 22.36
N PHE A 84 -8.64 -20.44 21.11
CA PHE A 84 -9.24 -21.73 20.78
C PHE A 84 -8.32 -22.52 19.85
N ARG A 85 -7.89 -23.71 20.30
CA ARG A 85 -7.01 -24.60 19.51
C ARG A 85 -7.66 -25.09 18.23
N TYR A 86 -8.98 -25.06 18.17
CA TYR A 86 -9.83 -25.37 17.04
C TYR A 86 -10.90 -24.29 16.92
N GLY A 87 -11.97 -24.55 16.18
CA GLY A 87 -12.94 -23.52 15.85
C GLY A 87 -13.97 -23.17 16.93
N VAL A 88 -14.70 -22.10 16.63
CA VAL A 88 -15.85 -21.60 17.37
C VAL A 88 -17.10 -21.72 16.49
N ARG A 89 -18.11 -22.46 16.97
CA ARG A 89 -19.40 -22.62 16.30
C ARG A 89 -20.55 -22.17 17.22
N VAL A 90 -21.28 -21.15 16.77
CA VAL A 90 -22.49 -20.64 17.43
C VAL A 90 -23.66 -20.77 16.45
N ASN A 91 -24.58 -21.69 16.70
CA ASN A 91 -25.69 -21.91 15.79
C ASN A 91 -27.05 -22.15 16.44
N ASN A 92 -28.12 -21.68 15.80
CA ASN A 92 -29.50 -21.90 16.27
C ASN A 92 -29.75 -21.46 17.73
N THR A 93 -29.14 -20.36 18.17
CA THR A 93 -29.28 -19.88 19.55
C THR A 93 -30.37 -18.81 19.70
N ASN A 94 -30.79 -18.60 20.95
CA ASN A 94 -31.64 -17.49 21.39
C ASN A 94 -30.87 -16.22 21.79
N LEU A 95 -29.52 -16.24 21.71
CA LEU A 95 -28.66 -15.14 22.14
C LEU A 95 -28.86 -13.87 21.28
N GLU A 96 -28.76 -12.71 21.92
CA GLU A 96 -28.84 -11.41 21.26
C GLU A 96 -27.47 -10.82 20.89
N THR A 97 -26.40 -11.28 21.55
CA THR A 97 -25.01 -10.83 21.38
C THR A 97 -24.03 -11.97 21.71
N LEU A 98 -22.81 -11.89 21.17
CA LEU A 98 -21.69 -12.77 21.51
C LEU A 98 -20.54 -12.03 22.21
N SER A 99 -20.82 -10.87 22.81
CA SER A 99 -19.82 -9.99 23.47
C SER A 99 -19.09 -10.59 24.67
N PHE A 100 -19.43 -11.81 25.09
CA PHE A 100 -18.65 -12.57 26.07
C PHE A 100 -17.41 -13.22 25.45
N LEU A 101 -17.35 -13.34 24.13
CA LEU A 101 -16.19 -13.87 23.41
C LEU A 101 -15.25 -12.72 23.04
N GLN A 102 -13.96 -12.96 23.17
CA GLN A 102 -12.88 -12.08 22.71
C GLN A 102 -11.79 -12.93 22.04
N PRO A 103 -12.09 -13.56 20.89
CA PRO A 103 -11.16 -14.48 20.26
C PRO A 103 -9.93 -13.71 19.73
N TRP A 104 -8.75 -14.09 20.22
CA TRP A 104 -7.45 -13.65 19.75
C TRP A 104 -6.81 -14.67 18.78
N PHE A 105 -7.02 -15.95 19.05
CA PHE A 105 -6.51 -17.07 18.25
C PHE A 105 -7.61 -18.11 18.04
N VAL A 106 -7.87 -18.48 16.78
CA VAL A 106 -8.83 -19.53 16.42
C VAL A 106 -8.35 -20.31 15.20
N ASN A 107 -8.22 -21.62 15.35
CA ASN A 107 -7.87 -22.54 14.27
C ASN A 107 -9.13 -23.11 13.57
N PRO A 108 -8.96 -23.78 12.42
CA PRO A 108 -10.08 -24.47 11.77
C PRO A 108 -10.78 -25.49 12.67
N LEU A 109 -12.09 -25.62 12.47
CA LEU A 109 -12.99 -26.47 13.23
C LEU A 109 -13.03 -27.88 12.65
N ASP A 110 -12.70 -28.90 13.44
CA ASP A 110 -12.74 -30.31 13.01
C ASP A 110 -12.04 -30.52 11.65
N ASP A 111 -12.72 -31.17 10.69
CA ASP A 111 -12.28 -31.36 9.30
C ASP A 111 -12.72 -30.20 8.37
N SER A 112 -13.29 -29.12 8.92
CA SER A 112 -13.70 -27.93 8.18
C SER A 112 -12.53 -26.99 7.93
N VAL A 113 -12.62 -26.22 6.85
CA VAL A 113 -11.73 -25.08 6.61
C VAL A 113 -12.12 -23.84 7.42
N ASN A 114 -13.25 -23.86 8.13
CA ASN A 114 -13.78 -22.71 8.85
C ASN A 114 -13.27 -22.67 10.28
N SER A 115 -12.74 -21.54 10.74
CA SER A 115 -12.42 -21.33 12.15
C SER A 115 -13.60 -20.79 12.96
N VAL A 116 -14.43 -19.96 12.35
CA VAL A 116 -15.58 -19.34 13.03
C VAL A 116 -16.85 -19.55 12.20
N GLU A 117 -17.88 -20.12 12.83
CA GLU A 117 -19.19 -20.38 12.24
C GLU A 117 -20.32 -19.80 13.11
N ILE A 118 -20.97 -18.73 12.66
CA ILE A 118 -22.07 -18.06 13.35
C ILE A 118 -23.32 -18.11 12.48
N THR A 119 -24.20 -19.09 12.75
CA THR A 119 -25.29 -19.41 11.81
C THR A 119 -26.67 -19.56 12.43
N ASN A 120 -27.71 -19.11 11.73
CA ASN A 120 -29.12 -19.35 12.10
C ASN A 120 -29.54 -18.80 13.48
N ASN A 121 -28.89 -17.75 13.99
CA ASN A 121 -29.25 -17.14 15.27
C ASN A 121 -30.29 -16.03 15.06
N ARG A 122 -31.58 -16.35 15.33
CA ARG A 122 -32.71 -15.47 14.99
C ARG A 122 -32.79 -14.17 15.78
N ASN A 123 -32.19 -14.15 16.97
CA ASN A 123 -32.19 -13.00 17.88
C ASN A 123 -30.89 -12.21 17.88
N LEU A 124 -29.82 -12.74 17.25
CA LEU A 124 -28.51 -12.12 17.28
C LEU A 124 -28.55 -10.78 16.56
N THR A 125 -28.18 -9.71 17.26
CA THR A 125 -28.19 -8.33 16.76
C THR A 125 -26.78 -7.77 16.54
N SER A 126 -25.80 -8.26 17.29
CA SER A 126 -24.40 -7.85 17.22
C SER A 126 -23.48 -9.03 17.52
N LEU A 127 -22.28 -9.03 16.94
CA LEU A 127 -21.22 -9.97 17.33
C LEU A 127 -20.67 -9.61 18.72
N GLY A 128 -20.51 -8.32 18.99
CA GLY A 128 -20.04 -7.83 20.29
C GLY A 128 -18.53 -7.95 20.52
N PHE A 129 -17.76 -8.31 19.49
CA PHE A 129 -16.30 -8.32 19.46
C PHE A 129 -15.80 -7.91 18.07
N ASP A 130 -14.59 -7.34 17.98
CA ASP A 130 -13.97 -6.95 16.72
C ASP A 130 -13.05 -8.07 16.22
N PHE A 131 -13.23 -8.49 14.96
CA PHE A 131 -12.35 -9.48 14.35
C PHE A 131 -10.90 -8.97 14.16
N LYS A 132 -10.65 -7.65 14.18
CA LYS A 132 -9.29 -7.10 14.23
C LYS A 132 -8.48 -7.62 15.42
N ASP A 133 -9.14 -7.92 16.53
CA ASP A 133 -8.49 -8.44 17.72
C ASP A 133 -8.13 -9.92 17.56
N CYS A 134 -8.70 -10.63 16.58
CA CYS A 134 -8.33 -12.00 16.29
C CYS A 134 -7.08 -12.10 15.40
N THR A 135 -5.94 -11.71 15.94
CA THR A 135 -4.63 -11.68 15.25
C THR A 135 -4.29 -13.02 14.59
N TYR A 136 -4.67 -14.14 15.20
CA TYR A 136 -4.31 -15.48 14.75
C TYR A 136 -5.54 -16.34 14.45
N CYS A 137 -6.52 -15.75 13.76
CA CYS A 137 -7.65 -16.47 13.19
C CYS A 137 -7.28 -17.07 11.82
N TYR A 138 -7.14 -18.40 11.75
CA TYR A 138 -6.81 -19.12 10.52
C TYR A 138 -8.06 -19.64 9.79
N GLY A 139 -7.91 -20.22 8.60
CA GLY A 139 -9.05 -20.78 7.86
C GLY A 139 -10.03 -19.73 7.33
N SER A 140 -11.33 -20.07 7.35
CA SER A 140 -12.43 -19.27 6.81
C SER A 140 -13.46 -18.88 7.87
N VAL A 141 -14.26 -17.85 7.60
CA VAL A 141 -15.38 -17.44 8.46
C VAL A 141 -16.73 -17.60 7.76
N VAL A 142 -17.73 -18.10 8.48
CA VAL A 142 -19.10 -18.26 7.98
C VAL A 142 -20.07 -17.55 8.92
N ILE A 143 -20.73 -16.48 8.44
CA ILE A 143 -21.74 -15.74 9.21
C ILE A 143 -23.02 -15.67 8.39
N THR A 144 -23.94 -16.60 8.61
CA THR A 144 -25.11 -16.74 7.74
C THR A 144 -26.44 -16.90 8.47
N ASN A 145 -27.51 -16.38 7.86
CA ASN A 145 -28.89 -16.54 8.35
C ASN A 145 -29.12 -16.00 9.78
N ASN A 146 -28.52 -14.85 10.13
CA ASN A 146 -28.80 -14.16 11.40
C ASN A 146 -29.63 -12.88 11.11
N PRO A 147 -30.96 -12.98 10.94
CA PRO A 147 -31.78 -11.94 10.30
C PRO A 147 -31.84 -10.58 11.01
N LYS A 148 -31.39 -10.49 12.27
CA LYS A 148 -31.31 -9.23 13.03
C LYS A 148 -29.89 -8.69 13.16
N LEU A 149 -28.87 -9.44 12.71
CA LEU A 149 -27.46 -9.10 12.88
C LEU A 149 -27.05 -8.06 11.84
N ASN A 150 -26.54 -6.92 12.30
CA ASN A 150 -26.05 -5.85 11.43
C ASN A 150 -24.53 -5.82 11.47
N LEU A 151 -23.88 -6.34 10.42
CA LEU A 151 -22.42 -6.41 10.34
C LEU A 151 -21.77 -5.15 9.78
N LYS A 152 -22.52 -4.09 9.44
CA LYS A 152 -22.00 -2.94 8.68
C LYS A 152 -20.73 -2.34 9.31
N ASN A 153 -20.64 -2.32 10.64
CA ASN A 153 -19.50 -1.79 11.38
C ASN A 153 -18.41 -2.84 11.67
N ASP A 154 -18.73 -4.13 11.56
CA ASP A 154 -17.79 -5.24 11.83
C ASP A 154 -17.00 -5.65 10.59
N CYS A 155 -17.41 -5.18 9.41
CA CYS A 155 -16.86 -5.64 8.14
C CYS A 155 -15.37 -5.37 7.97
N ASP A 156 -14.87 -4.22 8.40
CA ASP A 156 -13.44 -3.91 8.28
C ASP A 156 -12.58 -4.90 9.08
N GLY A 157 -13.03 -5.30 10.27
CA GLY A 157 -12.33 -6.30 11.07
C GLY A 157 -12.39 -7.68 10.45
N ILE A 158 -13.56 -8.06 9.93
CA ILE A 158 -13.70 -9.34 9.23
C ILE A 158 -12.83 -9.39 7.97
N ILE A 159 -12.80 -8.32 7.18
CA ILE A 159 -12.03 -8.25 5.93
C ILE A 159 -10.52 -8.30 6.21
N ALA A 160 -10.05 -7.62 7.25
CA ALA A 160 -8.64 -7.60 7.62
C ALA A 160 -8.08 -9.02 7.89
N ILE A 161 -8.90 -9.91 8.45
CA ILE A 161 -8.48 -11.29 8.80
C ILE A 161 -8.88 -12.31 7.71
N TYR A 162 -10.10 -12.20 7.20
CA TYR A 162 -10.73 -13.23 6.37
C TYR A 162 -10.98 -12.79 4.93
N ASN A 163 -10.43 -11.65 4.49
CA ASN A 163 -10.55 -11.07 3.14
C ASN A 163 -11.36 -11.90 2.12
N THR A 164 -10.71 -12.89 1.48
CA THR A 164 -11.28 -13.79 0.47
C THR A 164 -11.82 -15.14 1.01
N ARG A 165 -11.62 -15.42 2.29
CA ARG A 165 -11.96 -16.68 2.99
C ARG A 165 -13.20 -16.51 3.87
N ARG A 166 -14.27 -15.96 3.31
CA ARG A 166 -15.48 -15.64 4.08
C ARG A 166 -16.76 -15.93 3.32
N LYS A 167 -17.81 -16.31 4.06
CA LYS A 167 -19.17 -16.49 3.55
C LYS A 167 -20.15 -15.78 4.47
N ILE A 168 -20.68 -14.66 4.00
CA ILE A 168 -21.56 -13.78 4.79
C ILE A 168 -22.83 -13.51 4.00
N SER A 169 -23.98 -13.95 4.50
CA SER A 169 -25.25 -13.78 3.80
C SER A 169 -26.47 -13.98 4.70
N GLY A 170 -27.57 -13.30 4.40
CA GLY A 170 -28.84 -13.51 5.09
C GLY A 170 -28.87 -12.90 6.50
N ASN A 171 -28.05 -11.87 6.74
CA ASN A 171 -28.10 -11.05 7.93
C ASN A 171 -28.92 -9.77 7.68
N LEU A 172 -29.16 -8.94 8.71
CA LEU A 172 -29.84 -7.64 8.54
C LEU A 172 -29.02 -6.71 7.63
N ALA A 173 -27.69 -6.73 7.81
CA ALA A 173 -26.75 -6.13 6.89
C ALA A 173 -25.51 -7.04 6.79
N ASP A 174 -25.19 -7.43 5.55
CA ASP A 174 -24.01 -8.24 5.23
C ASP A 174 -22.79 -7.34 4.96
N CYS A 175 -21.61 -7.97 4.94
CA CYS A 175 -20.36 -7.33 4.54
C CYS A 175 -20.20 -7.32 3.02
N GLY A 176 -21.08 -6.55 2.38
CA GLY A 176 -21.12 -6.35 0.94
C GLY A 176 -21.69 -7.55 0.17
N CYS A 177 -21.51 -7.50 -1.15
CA CYS A 177 -21.95 -8.53 -2.07
C CYS A 177 -20.79 -9.07 -2.88
N GLU A 178 -20.67 -10.39 -2.90
CA GLU A 178 -19.67 -11.08 -3.71
C GLU A 178 -20.13 -11.18 -5.17
N ILE A 179 -19.26 -10.75 -6.09
CA ILE A 179 -19.50 -10.83 -7.53
C ILE A 179 -19.25 -12.28 -7.98
N ILE A 180 -20.33 -13.04 -8.14
CA ILE A 180 -20.27 -14.44 -8.60
C ILE A 180 -20.56 -14.51 -10.10
N GLY A 181 -19.61 -15.05 -10.86
CA GLY A 181 -19.71 -15.18 -12.31
C GLY A 181 -19.51 -13.85 -13.05
N GLY A 182 -20.20 -13.66 -14.17
CA GLY A 182 -20.06 -12.45 -14.98
C GLY A 182 -20.73 -11.23 -14.34
N PHE A 183 -20.00 -10.12 -14.24
CA PHE A 183 -20.46 -8.88 -13.60
C PHE A 183 -21.82 -8.37 -14.13
N ASN A 184 -22.00 -8.32 -15.45
CA ASN A 184 -23.24 -7.87 -16.08
C ASN A 184 -24.47 -8.70 -15.67
N LYS A 185 -24.28 -10.02 -15.45
CA LYS A 185 -25.34 -10.88 -14.92
C LYS A 185 -25.58 -10.59 -13.44
N PHE A 186 -24.51 -10.50 -12.66
CA PHE A 186 -24.56 -10.23 -11.23
C PHE A 186 -25.28 -8.91 -10.90
N ILE A 187 -24.88 -7.80 -11.55
CA ILE A 187 -25.35 -6.44 -11.24
C ILE A 187 -26.86 -6.31 -11.44
N SER A 188 -27.43 -7.04 -12.40
CA SER A 188 -28.88 -7.08 -12.65
C SER A 188 -29.67 -7.62 -11.44
N THR A 189 -29.11 -8.62 -10.74
CA THR A 189 -29.71 -9.28 -9.57
C THR A 189 -29.22 -8.74 -8.23
N MET A 190 -28.24 -7.82 -8.23
CA MET A 190 -27.64 -7.30 -7.00
C MET A 190 -28.69 -6.68 -6.07
N PRO A 191 -28.72 -7.02 -4.77
CA PRO A 191 -29.63 -6.41 -3.80
C PRO A 191 -29.44 -4.89 -3.70
N SER A 192 -30.53 -4.13 -3.46
CA SER A 192 -30.46 -2.68 -3.29
C SER A 192 -29.80 -2.25 -1.97
N SER A 193 -29.70 -3.16 -1.01
CA SER A 193 -28.98 -2.99 0.26
C SER A 193 -27.46 -3.16 0.12
N CYS A 194 -26.97 -3.52 -1.07
CA CYS A 194 -25.55 -3.70 -1.30
C CYS A 194 -24.81 -2.37 -1.25
N TRP A 195 -23.88 -2.25 -0.30
CA TRP A 195 -23.09 -1.03 -0.09
C TRP A 195 -21.59 -1.21 -0.37
N MET A 196 -21.13 -2.46 -0.44
CA MET A 196 -19.76 -2.83 -0.77
C MET A 196 -19.76 -4.00 -1.76
N LEU A 197 -18.82 -4.02 -2.70
CA LEU A 197 -18.63 -5.11 -3.66
C LEU A 197 -17.34 -5.86 -3.39
N PHE A 198 -17.36 -7.18 -3.60
CA PHE A 198 -16.17 -8.04 -3.52
C PHE A 198 -15.90 -8.71 -4.85
N GLY A 199 -14.66 -8.59 -5.31
CA GLY A 199 -14.19 -9.12 -6.60
C GLY A 199 -14.11 -8.06 -7.69
N ASN A 200 -14.00 -8.52 -8.95
CA ASN A 200 -13.76 -7.63 -10.08
C ASN A 200 -15.06 -7.03 -10.64
N VAL A 201 -15.19 -5.72 -10.55
CA VAL A 201 -16.18 -4.94 -11.28
C VAL A 201 -15.70 -4.77 -12.72
N THR A 202 -16.44 -5.32 -13.69
CA THR A 202 -16.10 -5.22 -15.12
C THR A 202 -17.22 -4.54 -15.88
N ILE A 203 -16.97 -3.31 -16.32
CA ILE A 203 -17.85 -2.47 -17.11
C ILE A 203 -17.29 -2.44 -18.54
N ASP A 204 -18.11 -2.86 -19.48
CA ASP A 204 -17.74 -3.12 -20.87
C ASP A 204 -18.84 -2.67 -21.86
N GLU A 205 -18.68 -3.00 -23.14
CA GLU A 205 -19.67 -2.71 -24.18
C GLU A 205 -21.05 -3.35 -23.94
N ASN A 206 -21.14 -4.34 -23.05
CA ASN A 206 -22.38 -5.07 -22.72
C ASN A 206 -23.07 -4.52 -21.46
N SER A 207 -22.47 -3.52 -20.82
CA SER A 207 -22.97 -2.96 -19.57
C SER A 207 -24.11 -1.96 -19.82
N ASP A 208 -25.21 -2.13 -19.06
CA ASP A 208 -26.38 -1.24 -19.15
C ASP A 208 -26.22 -0.05 -18.20
N LEU A 209 -26.15 1.17 -18.76
CA LEU A 209 -25.98 2.41 -18.00
C LEU A 209 -27.11 2.66 -16.97
N GLY A 210 -28.35 2.34 -17.32
CA GLY A 210 -29.49 2.54 -16.42
C GLY A 210 -29.46 1.58 -15.23
N VAL A 211 -29.02 0.34 -15.45
CA VAL A 211 -28.76 -0.62 -14.38
C VAL A 211 -27.61 -0.14 -13.50
N LEU A 212 -26.49 0.30 -14.08
CA LEU A 212 -25.34 0.81 -13.35
C LEU A 212 -25.73 1.99 -12.46
N GLN A 213 -26.39 3.03 -13.00
CA GLN A 213 -26.83 4.21 -12.26
C GLN A 213 -27.72 3.84 -11.07
N LYS A 214 -28.65 2.90 -11.25
CA LYS A 214 -29.55 2.45 -10.18
C LYS A 214 -28.81 1.66 -9.10
N LYS A 215 -27.90 0.78 -9.50
CA LYS A 215 -27.28 -0.20 -8.61
C LYS A 215 -26.08 0.37 -7.85
N PHE A 216 -25.28 1.24 -8.47
CA PHE A 216 -24.14 1.88 -7.81
C PHE A 216 -24.49 3.05 -6.90
N ALA A 217 -25.75 3.51 -6.89
CA ALA A 217 -26.17 4.65 -6.07
C ALA A 217 -25.80 4.52 -4.57
N ASN A 218 -25.85 3.30 -4.03
CA ASN A 218 -25.55 3.01 -2.62
C ASN A 218 -24.19 2.34 -2.39
N VAL A 219 -23.44 2.03 -3.46
CA VAL A 219 -22.15 1.34 -3.34
C VAL A 219 -21.08 2.39 -3.03
N THR A 220 -20.49 2.28 -1.85
CA THR A 220 -19.43 3.19 -1.39
C THR A 220 -18.04 2.58 -1.45
N ARG A 221 -17.92 1.25 -1.57
CA ARG A 221 -16.63 0.57 -1.61
C ARG A 221 -16.58 -0.62 -2.56
N ILE A 222 -15.43 -0.80 -3.19
CA ILE A 222 -15.07 -2.01 -3.94
C ILE A 222 -13.82 -2.60 -3.29
N ASN A 223 -13.95 -3.81 -2.74
CA ASN A 223 -12.80 -4.60 -2.34
C ASN A 223 -12.45 -5.58 -3.47
N GLY A 224 -11.54 -5.18 -4.35
CA GLY A 224 -11.23 -5.86 -5.60
C GLY A 224 -10.83 -4.89 -6.72
N GLY A 225 -10.90 -5.38 -7.97
CA GLY A 225 -10.53 -4.59 -9.15
C GLY A 225 -11.72 -3.85 -9.77
N LEU A 226 -11.40 -2.75 -10.47
CA LEU A 226 -12.34 -2.02 -11.32
C LEU A 226 -11.80 -2.02 -12.74
N SER A 227 -12.60 -2.50 -13.68
CA SER A 227 -12.26 -2.50 -15.10
C SER A 227 -13.35 -1.80 -15.91
N VAL A 228 -12.99 -0.74 -16.61
CA VAL A 228 -13.87 0.02 -17.51
C VAL A 228 -13.24 0.02 -18.89
N GLN A 229 -13.75 -0.81 -19.79
CA GLN A 229 -13.11 -1.03 -21.08
C GLN A 229 -14.09 -0.99 -22.24
N LYS A 230 -13.68 -0.45 -23.40
CA LYS A 230 -14.45 -0.56 -24.65
C LYS A 230 -15.89 -0.05 -24.55
N THR A 231 -16.18 0.83 -23.59
CA THR A 231 -17.51 1.40 -23.41
C THR A 231 -17.72 2.56 -24.38
N LEU A 232 -18.98 2.88 -24.65
CA LEU A 232 -19.38 4.10 -25.36
C LEU A 232 -19.78 5.23 -24.41
N PHE A 233 -19.56 5.07 -23.11
CA PHE A 233 -19.93 6.04 -22.09
C PHE A 233 -19.10 7.32 -22.23
N THR A 234 -19.74 8.45 -21.92
CA THR A 234 -19.10 9.77 -21.89
C THR A 234 -18.50 10.08 -20.53
N ASP A 235 -19.05 9.54 -19.47
CA ASP A 235 -18.59 9.74 -18.10
C ASP A 235 -18.86 8.50 -17.24
N LEU A 236 -18.19 8.42 -16.09
CA LEU A 236 -18.39 7.35 -15.11
C LEU A 236 -19.04 7.89 -13.82
N SER A 237 -19.85 8.94 -13.91
CA SER A 237 -20.47 9.59 -12.73
C SER A 237 -21.45 8.69 -11.98
N PHE A 238 -21.88 7.57 -12.56
CA PHE A 238 -22.61 6.53 -11.84
C PHE A 238 -21.76 5.85 -10.75
N LEU A 239 -20.43 6.00 -10.77
CA LEU A 239 -19.49 5.56 -9.74
C LEU A 239 -19.21 6.63 -8.66
N ARG A 240 -19.87 7.80 -8.72
CA ARG A 240 -19.59 8.93 -7.80
C ARG A 240 -19.75 8.61 -6.30
N SER A 241 -20.58 7.62 -5.96
CA SER A 241 -20.81 7.21 -4.57
C SER A 241 -19.65 6.39 -4.02
N ILE A 242 -18.76 5.89 -4.88
CA ILE A 242 -17.61 5.08 -4.46
C ILE A 242 -16.57 5.99 -3.83
N GLU A 243 -16.27 5.72 -2.57
CA GLU A 243 -15.29 6.44 -1.75
C GLU A 243 -13.94 5.72 -1.76
N LEU A 244 -13.93 4.39 -1.88
CA LEU A 244 -12.73 3.57 -1.79
C LEU A 244 -12.80 2.37 -2.74
N ILE A 245 -11.71 2.15 -3.48
CA ILE A 245 -11.43 0.91 -4.20
C ILE A 245 -10.13 0.38 -3.60
N ASP A 246 -10.20 -0.78 -2.96
CA ASP A 246 -9.09 -1.32 -2.21
C ASP A 246 -8.88 -2.82 -2.44
N SER A 247 -7.66 -3.25 -2.15
CA SER A 247 -7.31 -4.64 -1.96
C SER A 247 -6.12 -4.69 -1.04
N ASP A 248 -6.10 -5.61 -0.08
CA ASP A 248 -4.87 -5.89 0.67
C ASP A 248 -3.92 -6.73 -0.20
N PRO A 249 -2.78 -6.17 -0.68
CA PRO A 249 -1.86 -6.90 -1.54
C PRO A 249 -1.06 -7.97 -0.79
N TYR A 250 -1.01 -7.93 0.54
CA TYR A 250 -0.28 -8.91 1.36
C TYR A 250 -1.15 -10.13 1.69
N GLN A 251 -2.46 -9.93 1.82
CA GLN A 251 -3.40 -11.00 2.15
C GLN A 251 -4.15 -11.56 0.93
N SER A 252 -4.22 -10.81 -0.17
CA SER A 252 -4.88 -11.27 -1.38
C SER A 252 -4.00 -12.22 -2.17
N THR A 253 -4.56 -13.38 -2.56
CA THR A 253 -3.94 -14.30 -3.53
C THR A 253 -4.06 -13.80 -4.97
N VAL A 254 -4.78 -12.70 -5.19
CA VAL A 254 -5.06 -12.10 -6.50
C VAL A 254 -4.63 -10.64 -6.49
N PHE A 255 -3.81 -10.25 -7.46
CA PHE A 255 -3.49 -8.84 -7.68
C PHE A 255 -4.64 -8.16 -8.43
N TYR A 256 -5.28 -7.22 -7.75
CA TYR A 256 -6.33 -6.40 -8.32
C TYR A 256 -5.78 -5.10 -8.92
N SER A 257 -6.54 -4.54 -9.86
CA SER A 257 -6.16 -3.33 -10.56
C SER A 257 -7.38 -2.47 -10.91
N ILE A 258 -7.14 -1.17 -11.04
CA ILE A 258 -8.04 -0.23 -11.69
C ILE A 258 -7.56 -0.07 -13.13
N VAL A 259 -8.39 -0.46 -14.09
CA VAL A 259 -8.08 -0.43 -15.52
C VAL A 259 -9.17 0.32 -16.28
N ILE A 260 -8.84 1.48 -16.82
CA ILE A 260 -9.74 2.30 -17.64
C ILE A 260 -9.11 2.43 -19.02
N LYS A 261 -9.59 1.65 -20.00
CA LYS A 261 -8.95 1.64 -21.33
C LYS A 261 -9.86 1.48 -22.53
N ASN A 262 -9.45 2.03 -23.66
CA ASN A 262 -10.16 1.92 -24.93
C ASN A 262 -11.60 2.45 -24.88
N ASN A 263 -11.83 3.57 -24.18
CA ASN A 263 -13.15 4.22 -24.14
C ASN A 263 -13.12 5.49 -25.01
N PRO A 264 -13.49 5.42 -26.30
CA PRO A 264 -13.26 6.50 -27.27
C PRO A 264 -14.08 7.76 -27.02
N ASN A 265 -15.18 7.65 -26.26
CA ASN A 265 -16.08 8.75 -25.94
C ASN A 265 -15.95 9.26 -24.52
N LEU A 266 -15.14 8.63 -23.68
CA LEU A 266 -15.00 8.98 -22.27
C LEU A 266 -14.29 10.34 -22.15
N ILE A 267 -14.98 11.31 -21.54
CA ILE A 267 -14.48 12.67 -21.34
C ILE A 267 -14.11 12.96 -19.88
N SER A 268 -14.70 12.24 -18.91
CA SER A 268 -14.48 12.48 -17.49
C SER A 268 -14.65 11.19 -16.69
N LEU A 269 -13.85 11.02 -15.63
CA LEU A 269 -14.06 9.93 -14.68
C LEU A 269 -15.30 10.21 -13.82
N GLY A 270 -15.39 11.40 -13.22
CA GLY A 270 -16.57 11.79 -12.45
C GLY A 270 -16.77 10.96 -11.18
N MET A 271 -15.69 10.38 -10.66
CA MET A 271 -15.66 9.60 -9.42
C MET A 271 -14.65 10.19 -8.45
N HIS A 272 -14.90 10.04 -7.14
CA HIS A 272 -14.01 10.53 -6.07
C HIS A 272 -13.34 9.39 -5.31
N ALA A 273 -13.28 8.21 -5.93
CA ALA A 273 -12.81 7.00 -5.30
C ALA A 273 -11.31 7.07 -4.99
N LYS A 274 -10.96 6.82 -3.73
CA LYS A 274 -9.57 6.60 -3.33
C LYS A 274 -9.12 5.23 -3.77
N ARG A 275 -7.83 5.11 -4.12
CA ARG A 275 -7.20 3.83 -4.46
C ARG A 275 -6.29 3.40 -3.32
N ASP A 276 -6.36 2.13 -2.93
CA ASP A 276 -5.45 1.53 -1.95
C ASP A 276 -5.06 0.08 -2.28
N GLY A 277 -3.77 -0.23 -2.32
CA GLY A 277 -3.23 -1.56 -2.59
C GLY A 277 -3.49 -2.09 -4.01
N LEU A 278 -3.60 -1.20 -5.01
CA LEU A 278 -3.96 -1.56 -6.38
C LEU A 278 -3.03 -0.97 -7.44
N TYR A 279 -2.83 -1.70 -8.53
CA TYR A 279 -2.26 -1.15 -9.76
C TYR A 279 -3.26 -0.22 -10.46
N LEU A 280 -2.77 0.85 -11.09
CA LEU A 280 -3.60 1.76 -11.89
C LEU A 280 -3.16 1.74 -13.36
N THR A 281 -4.12 1.63 -14.27
CA THR A 281 -3.88 1.79 -15.71
C THR A 281 -5.00 2.61 -16.33
N ILE A 282 -4.66 3.75 -16.93
CA ILE A 282 -5.59 4.58 -17.70
C ILE A 282 -4.95 4.83 -19.06
N ARG A 283 -5.47 4.23 -20.13
CA ARG A 283 -4.85 4.27 -21.47
C ARG A 283 -5.89 4.31 -22.59
N ASP A 284 -5.52 4.81 -23.77
CA ASP A 284 -6.37 4.73 -24.96
C ASP A 284 -7.78 5.36 -24.78
N ASN A 285 -7.86 6.46 -24.02
CA ASN A 285 -9.10 7.23 -23.82
C ASN A 285 -8.89 8.66 -24.36
N PRO A 286 -8.92 8.87 -25.69
CA PRO A 286 -8.37 10.06 -26.33
C PRO A 286 -9.06 11.39 -25.96
N LYS A 287 -10.27 11.34 -25.40
CA LYS A 287 -11.02 12.53 -24.97
C LYS A 287 -11.01 12.70 -23.45
N LEU A 288 -10.45 11.75 -22.71
CA LEU A 288 -10.51 11.73 -21.26
C LEU A 288 -9.64 12.85 -20.71
N CYS A 289 -10.25 13.67 -19.86
CA CYS A 289 -9.53 14.58 -19.01
C CYS A 289 -9.73 14.24 -17.54
N VAL A 290 -8.61 14.11 -16.83
CA VAL A 290 -8.58 13.79 -15.40
C VAL A 290 -8.24 15.05 -14.63
N THR A 291 -8.94 15.28 -13.54
CA THR A 291 -8.70 16.44 -12.68
C THR A 291 -7.59 16.16 -11.67
N PRO A 292 -6.91 17.20 -11.17
CA PRO A 292 -6.00 17.10 -10.03
C PRO A 292 -6.58 16.38 -8.81
N GLU A 293 -7.86 16.62 -8.49
CA GLU A 293 -8.54 15.96 -7.37
C GLU A 293 -8.68 14.44 -7.57
N GLU A 294 -9.10 14.03 -8.77
CA GLU A 294 -9.20 12.60 -9.13
C GLU A 294 -7.83 11.91 -9.04
N LEU A 295 -6.75 12.58 -9.50
CA LEU A 295 -5.39 12.06 -9.35
C LEU A 295 -4.99 11.98 -7.86
N THR A 296 -5.21 13.03 -7.07
CA THR A 296 -4.93 13.00 -5.62
C THR A 296 -5.63 11.83 -4.94
N ASN A 297 -6.89 11.54 -5.28
CA ASN A 297 -7.62 10.39 -4.72
C ASN A 297 -6.98 9.06 -5.11
N PHE A 298 -6.56 8.89 -6.37
CA PHE A 298 -5.84 7.68 -6.80
C PHE A 298 -4.45 7.50 -6.17
N TYR A 299 -3.88 8.53 -5.57
CA TYR A 299 -2.59 8.47 -4.87
C TYR A 299 -2.70 8.72 -3.36
N ALA A 300 -3.91 8.65 -2.79
CA ALA A 300 -4.14 8.88 -1.36
C ALA A 300 -3.72 7.69 -0.47
N GLY A 301 -3.83 6.46 -0.98
CA GLY A 301 -3.44 5.23 -0.29
C GLY A 301 -2.14 4.62 -0.82
N LEU A 302 -1.88 3.35 -0.49
CA LEU A 302 -0.73 2.62 -0.99
C LEU A 302 -0.90 2.34 -2.50
N GLY A 303 -0.19 3.07 -3.34
CA GLY A 303 -0.12 2.79 -4.77
C GLY A 303 0.96 1.74 -5.08
N LEU A 304 0.59 0.61 -5.70
CA LEU A 304 1.57 -0.40 -6.14
C LEU A 304 2.43 0.15 -7.29
N ASP A 305 1.78 0.51 -8.39
CA ASP A 305 2.37 1.20 -9.54
C ASP A 305 1.26 1.79 -10.42
N SER A 306 1.58 2.69 -11.35
CA SER A 306 0.64 3.29 -12.28
C SER A 306 1.17 3.38 -13.71
N ASN A 307 0.25 3.32 -14.66
CA ASN A 307 0.55 3.50 -16.07
C ASN A 307 -0.54 4.32 -16.76
N LEU A 308 -0.22 5.58 -17.05
CA LEU A 308 -1.18 6.59 -17.44
C LEU A 308 -0.89 7.16 -18.83
N ASP A 309 -1.95 7.38 -19.59
CA ASP A 309 -2.04 8.22 -20.79
C ASP A 309 -3.27 9.09 -20.62
N VAL A 310 -3.08 10.26 -20.01
CA VAL A 310 -4.17 11.14 -19.60
C VAL A 310 -3.82 12.60 -19.84
N THR A 311 -4.84 13.38 -20.20
CA THR A 311 -4.75 14.84 -20.11
C THR A 311 -5.21 15.29 -18.73
N VAL A 312 -4.51 16.24 -18.12
CA VAL A 312 -4.91 16.83 -16.84
C VAL A 312 -5.65 18.14 -17.08
N CYS A 313 -6.86 18.27 -16.54
CA CYS A 313 -7.67 19.48 -16.68
C CYS A 313 -7.80 20.22 -15.35
N PHE A 314 -7.28 21.44 -15.32
CA PHE A 314 -7.43 22.36 -14.19
C PHE A 314 -8.83 22.97 -14.17
N LYS A 315 -9.39 23.09 -12.96
CA LYS A 315 -10.67 23.76 -12.70
C LYS A 315 -10.43 24.95 -11.78
N ASN A 316 -11.39 25.88 -11.68
CA ASN A 316 -11.27 27.05 -10.81
C ASN A 316 -11.05 26.70 -9.32
N GLU A 317 -11.51 25.52 -8.90
CA GLU A 317 -11.41 25.01 -7.53
C GLU A 317 -10.13 24.18 -7.31
N THR A 318 -9.27 24.03 -8.33
CA THR A 318 -8.01 23.31 -8.18
C THR A 318 -7.11 24.01 -7.17
N SER A 319 -6.54 23.22 -6.26
CA SER A 319 -5.60 23.71 -5.25
C SER A 319 -4.46 24.52 -5.89
N PRO A 320 -4.09 25.68 -5.33
CA PRO A 320 -2.99 26.49 -5.85
C PRO A 320 -1.62 25.78 -5.80
N LYS A 321 -1.52 24.68 -5.05
CA LYS A 321 -0.32 23.82 -4.98
C LYS A 321 -0.08 23.01 -6.25
N TRP A 322 -1.11 22.85 -7.09
CA TRP A 322 -0.99 22.22 -8.40
C TRP A 322 -0.74 23.29 -9.45
N CYS A 323 0.39 23.17 -10.14
CA CYS A 323 0.84 24.15 -11.13
C CYS A 323 1.00 23.49 -12.49
N GLU A 324 0.47 24.15 -13.51
CA GLU A 324 0.64 23.74 -14.89
C GLU A 324 1.90 24.38 -15.47
N LEU A 325 2.83 23.56 -15.96
CA LEU A 325 3.87 23.98 -16.88
C LEU A 325 3.20 24.21 -18.23
N LYS A 326 2.67 25.42 -18.45
CA LYS A 326 2.17 25.83 -19.76
C LYS A 326 3.28 25.68 -20.80
N ASN A 327 2.94 25.70 -22.09
CA ASN A 327 3.87 25.59 -23.24
C ASN A 327 5.04 26.61 -23.29
N THR A 328 5.28 27.38 -22.22
CA THR A 328 6.44 28.25 -22.05
C THR A 328 7.42 27.58 -21.10
N THR A 329 8.61 27.24 -21.60
CA THR A 329 9.75 26.63 -20.89
C THR A 329 10.35 27.48 -19.77
N SER A 330 9.84 28.70 -19.52
CA SER A 330 10.42 29.62 -18.54
C SER A 330 9.83 29.42 -17.14
N LEU A 331 10.71 29.13 -16.18
CA LEU A 331 10.38 29.03 -14.75
C LEU A 331 9.88 30.36 -14.17
N ALA A 332 10.19 31.50 -14.80
CA ALA A 332 9.67 32.81 -14.43
C ALA A 332 8.12 32.85 -14.34
N ASN A 333 7.43 32.09 -15.20
CA ASN A 333 5.97 32.05 -15.24
C ASN A 333 5.34 31.07 -14.24
N LEU A 334 6.15 30.25 -13.58
CA LEU A 334 5.66 29.32 -12.57
C LEU A 334 5.21 30.12 -11.33
N PRO A 335 4.03 29.83 -10.75
CA PRO A 335 3.65 30.38 -9.45
C PRO A 335 4.63 29.95 -8.35
N GLU A 336 4.66 30.70 -7.25
CA GLU A 336 5.40 30.28 -6.06
C GLU A 336 4.60 29.25 -5.25
N GLY A 337 5.29 28.35 -4.54
CA GLY A 337 4.66 27.36 -3.66
C GLY A 337 4.04 26.15 -4.37
N CYS A 338 4.44 25.87 -5.61
CA CYS A 338 4.03 24.67 -6.33
C CYS A 338 4.59 23.41 -5.65
N GLU A 339 3.70 22.49 -5.27
CA GLU A 339 4.08 21.16 -4.74
C GLU A 339 3.91 20.08 -5.81
N VAL A 340 2.99 20.27 -6.75
CA VAL A 340 2.73 19.34 -7.85
C VAL A 340 2.84 20.08 -9.17
N LEU A 341 3.75 19.63 -10.03
CA LEU A 341 3.86 20.11 -11.40
C LEU A 341 3.13 19.18 -12.35
N VAL A 342 2.38 19.75 -13.29
CA VAL A 342 1.78 19.05 -14.42
C VAL A 342 2.41 19.56 -15.70
N GLY A 343 3.00 18.64 -16.47
CA GLY A 343 3.69 18.95 -17.71
C GLY A 343 5.14 18.49 -17.69
N ASP A 344 5.88 18.91 -18.70
CA ASP A 344 7.21 18.39 -18.98
C ASP A 344 8.28 19.39 -18.54
N LEU A 345 9.07 19.00 -17.54
CA LEU A 345 10.16 19.80 -17.02
C LEU A 345 11.44 19.53 -17.83
N VAL A 346 12.05 20.59 -18.37
CA VAL A 346 13.24 20.50 -19.23
C VAL A 346 14.34 21.42 -18.71
N PHE A 347 15.52 20.87 -18.47
CA PHE A 347 16.74 21.60 -18.14
C PHE A 347 17.74 21.41 -19.28
N ASP A 348 18.06 22.49 -19.97
CA ASP A 348 18.99 22.47 -21.10
C ASP A 348 20.09 23.52 -20.95
N GLU A 349 20.66 23.98 -22.06
CA GLU A 349 21.66 25.05 -22.10
C GLU A 349 21.06 26.42 -21.70
N ASP A 350 19.74 26.59 -21.84
CA ASP A 350 19.01 27.81 -21.54
C ASP A 350 18.32 27.76 -20.16
N PHE A 351 18.80 26.89 -19.26
CA PHE A 351 18.19 26.70 -17.94
C PHE A 351 18.10 28.02 -17.14
N ASP A 352 16.89 28.32 -16.67
CA ASP A 352 16.54 29.54 -15.92
C ASP A 352 17.00 29.45 -14.45
N PHE A 353 18.28 29.70 -14.22
CA PHE A 353 18.87 29.72 -12.87
C PHE A 353 18.21 30.75 -11.96
N GLU A 354 17.84 31.92 -12.48
CA GLU A 354 17.25 33.03 -11.70
C GLU A 354 15.93 32.63 -11.04
N ASN A 355 15.08 31.87 -11.75
CA ASN A 355 13.76 31.46 -11.26
C ASN A 355 13.72 30.01 -10.75
N SER A 356 14.86 29.32 -10.74
CA SER A 356 14.96 27.91 -10.32
C SER A 356 14.51 27.67 -8.87
N TYR A 357 14.54 28.69 -8.00
CA TYR A 357 14.07 28.62 -6.60
C TYR A 357 12.58 28.25 -6.48
N LYS A 358 11.77 28.48 -7.52
CA LYS A 358 10.34 28.13 -7.53
C LYS A 358 10.08 26.62 -7.56
N LEU A 359 11.11 25.84 -7.89
CA LEU A 359 11.08 24.38 -7.87
C LEU A 359 11.31 23.79 -6.48
N PHE A 360 11.66 24.62 -5.49
CA PHE A 360 12.06 24.17 -4.16
C PHE A 360 11.02 23.27 -3.48
N TYR A 361 9.74 23.61 -3.58
CA TYR A 361 8.65 22.88 -2.92
C TYR A 361 8.08 21.73 -3.76
N VAL A 362 8.58 21.51 -4.98
CA VAL A 362 8.01 20.51 -5.88
C VAL A 362 8.31 19.11 -5.35
N GLU A 363 7.25 18.37 -5.03
CA GLU A 363 7.29 17.00 -4.55
C GLU A 363 6.95 16.00 -5.66
N TYR A 364 6.07 16.38 -6.58
CA TYR A 364 5.58 15.50 -7.63
C TYR A 364 5.59 16.16 -9.00
N ILE A 365 6.00 15.40 -10.01
CA ILE A 365 5.87 15.80 -11.42
C ILE A 365 4.96 14.80 -12.13
N PHE A 366 3.82 15.27 -12.64
CA PHE A 366 2.96 14.54 -13.56
C PHE A 366 3.33 14.92 -14.99
N GLY A 367 4.22 14.13 -15.60
CA GLY A 367 4.81 14.39 -16.91
C GLY A 367 6.17 13.73 -17.04
N SER A 368 7.06 14.35 -17.81
CA SER A 368 8.46 13.92 -17.94
C SER A 368 9.43 14.92 -17.33
N PHE A 369 10.62 14.43 -16.96
CA PHE A 369 11.75 15.26 -16.60
C PHE A 369 12.93 15.03 -17.55
N THR A 370 13.46 16.08 -18.16
CA THR A 370 14.51 16.01 -19.18
C THR A 370 15.67 16.91 -18.80
N ILE A 371 16.91 16.42 -18.92
CA ILE A 371 18.13 17.20 -18.74
C ILE A 371 19.06 16.93 -19.92
N THR A 372 19.31 17.92 -20.77
CA THR A 372 20.13 17.72 -21.97
C THR A 372 21.06 18.87 -22.29
N ASN A 373 22.33 18.59 -22.60
CA ASN A 373 23.32 19.62 -22.93
C ASN A 373 23.44 20.73 -21.87
N SER A 374 23.16 20.41 -20.61
CA SER A 374 23.13 21.40 -19.53
C SER A 374 24.51 21.57 -18.89
N SER A 375 24.76 22.76 -18.35
CA SER A 375 25.91 23.05 -17.49
C SER A 375 25.68 22.67 -16.02
N LEU A 376 24.53 22.09 -15.68
CA LEU A 376 24.19 21.67 -14.33
C LEU A 376 25.13 20.58 -13.82
N ARG A 377 25.52 20.73 -12.54
CA ARG A 377 26.32 19.73 -11.82
C ARG A 377 25.51 18.83 -10.90
N THR A 378 24.46 19.40 -10.30
CA THR A 378 23.51 18.75 -9.38
C THR A 378 22.08 19.25 -9.63
N LEU A 379 21.09 18.61 -9.00
CA LEU A 379 19.67 19.02 -9.01
C LEU A 379 19.19 19.62 -7.68
N ASN A 380 20.04 20.37 -6.99
CA ASN A 380 19.73 20.93 -5.66
C ASN A 380 18.55 21.93 -5.64
N MET A 381 18.06 22.37 -6.79
CA MET A 381 16.85 23.18 -6.93
C MET A 381 15.55 22.37 -6.74
N LEU A 382 15.61 21.04 -6.75
CA LEU A 382 14.51 20.10 -6.53
C LEU A 382 14.71 19.26 -5.25
N PRO A 383 14.98 19.86 -4.08
CA PRO A 383 15.36 19.12 -2.88
C PRO A 383 14.24 18.27 -2.29
N ASN A 384 12.98 18.59 -2.60
CA ASN A 384 11.80 17.90 -2.09
C ASN A 384 11.18 16.95 -3.11
N LEU A 385 11.78 16.73 -4.29
CA LEU A 385 11.18 15.89 -5.32
C LEU A 385 11.10 14.43 -4.86
N ILE A 386 9.88 13.93 -4.69
CA ILE A 386 9.58 12.57 -4.24
C ILE A 386 9.39 11.64 -5.43
N LYS A 387 8.60 12.03 -6.44
CA LYS A 387 8.21 11.11 -7.51
C LYS A 387 7.94 11.78 -8.85
N ILE A 388 8.29 11.09 -9.92
CA ILE A 388 7.89 11.46 -11.28
C ILE A 388 6.90 10.41 -11.79
N ARG A 389 5.74 10.86 -12.26
CA ARG A 389 4.66 10.03 -12.79
C ARG A 389 4.43 10.38 -14.25
N SER A 390 4.75 9.45 -15.15
CA SER A 390 4.48 9.67 -16.57
C SER A 390 2.98 9.57 -16.83
N ILE A 391 2.47 10.55 -17.59
CA ILE A 391 1.08 10.64 -18.01
C ILE A 391 0.92 10.54 -19.54
N ARG A 392 1.97 10.14 -20.27
CA ARG A 392 1.98 10.01 -21.74
C ARG A 392 2.79 8.79 -22.20
N ASP A 393 2.34 8.17 -23.29
CA ASP A 393 2.83 6.86 -23.76
C ASP A 393 4.18 6.85 -24.46
N ASN A 394 4.51 7.95 -25.14
CA ASN A 394 5.70 8.01 -25.99
C ASN A 394 6.76 8.94 -25.44
N LYS A 395 6.78 9.10 -24.11
CA LYS A 395 7.73 9.98 -23.45
C LYS A 395 8.41 9.25 -22.30
N ASN A 396 9.75 9.27 -22.32
CA ASN A 396 10.53 8.76 -21.22
C ASN A 396 10.19 9.58 -19.97
N PRO A 397 9.89 8.94 -18.82
CA PRO A 397 9.61 9.65 -17.57
C PRO A 397 10.82 10.50 -17.15
N ILE A 398 12.03 9.98 -17.37
CA ILE A 398 13.29 10.67 -17.17
C ILE A 398 14.16 10.47 -18.42
N HIS A 399 14.70 11.57 -18.95
CA HIS A 399 15.66 11.57 -20.06
C HIS A 399 16.84 12.48 -19.73
N ILE A 400 18.01 11.91 -19.48
CA ILE A 400 19.22 12.66 -19.07
C ILE A 400 20.33 12.33 -20.06
N SER A 401 20.72 13.29 -20.89
CA SER A 401 21.73 13.04 -21.91
C SER A 401 22.71 14.18 -22.17
N ASN A 402 23.97 13.86 -22.47
CA ASN A 402 25.00 14.82 -22.90
C ASN A 402 25.30 15.93 -21.87
N ASN A 403 25.28 15.62 -20.57
CA ASN A 403 25.63 16.57 -19.52
C ASN A 403 27.04 16.26 -19.00
N SER A 404 28.04 17.04 -19.42
CA SER A 404 29.44 16.76 -19.09
C SER A 404 29.80 17.00 -17.62
N GLY A 405 29.12 17.96 -16.97
CA GLY A 405 29.37 18.35 -15.58
C GLY A 405 28.45 17.70 -14.54
N LEU A 406 27.38 17.03 -14.98
CA LEU A 406 26.39 16.43 -14.10
C LEU A 406 26.99 15.20 -13.42
N HIS A 407 27.14 15.24 -12.10
CA HIS A 407 27.74 14.15 -11.33
C HIS A 407 26.76 13.46 -10.36
N GLU A 408 25.63 14.11 -10.09
CA GLU A 408 24.57 13.60 -9.23
C GLU A 408 23.21 14.11 -9.72
N ILE A 409 22.20 13.25 -9.67
CA ILE A 409 20.83 13.59 -10.05
C ILE A 409 19.95 13.80 -8.82
N PHE A 410 19.68 12.74 -8.05
CA PHE A 410 18.76 12.79 -6.94
C PHE A 410 19.49 12.50 -5.65
N PHE A 411 19.20 13.29 -4.62
CA PHE A 411 19.63 12.96 -3.28
C PHE A 411 18.86 11.70 -2.83
N THR A 412 19.59 10.60 -2.64
CA THR A 412 19.11 9.21 -2.55
C THR A 412 17.97 8.97 -1.55
N PHE A 413 17.80 9.84 -0.55
CA PHE A 413 16.76 9.69 0.48
C PHE A 413 15.46 10.46 0.22
N SER A 414 15.45 11.39 -0.73
CA SER A 414 14.27 12.23 -1.04
C SER A 414 13.43 11.64 -2.18
N PHE A 415 14.08 11.17 -3.23
CA PHE A 415 13.43 10.65 -4.43
C PHE A 415 13.08 9.17 -4.28
N GLN A 416 11.80 8.85 -4.39
CA GLN A 416 11.23 7.51 -4.25
C GLN A 416 10.96 6.84 -5.62
N GLY A 417 11.41 7.44 -6.71
CA GLY A 417 11.43 6.78 -8.02
C GLY A 417 10.40 7.28 -9.03
N VAL A 418 10.13 6.44 -10.02
CA VAL A 418 9.26 6.75 -11.16
C VAL A 418 8.06 5.79 -11.26
N GLU A 419 6.92 6.30 -11.69
CA GLU A 419 5.78 5.49 -12.10
C GLU A 419 5.52 5.71 -13.59
N SER A 420 5.75 4.68 -14.40
CA SER A 420 5.71 4.81 -15.86
C SER A 420 5.64 3.45 -16.54
N GLY A 421 4.92 3.40 -17.67
CA GLY A 421 4.99 2.29 -18.62
C GLY A 421 6.23 2.31 -19.53
N GLU A 422 6.99 3.40 -19.54
CA GLU A 422 8.21 3.60 -20.33
C GLU A 422 9.49 3.64 -19.48
N SER A 423 10.61 3.22 -20.08
CA SER A 423 11.93 3.23 -19.44
C SER A 423 12.48 4.64 -19.26
N CYS A 424 13.17 4.88 -18.15
CA CYS A 424 14.12 6.00 -18.02
C CYS A 424 15.29 5.81 -19.00
N VAL A 425 15.86 6.91 -19.49
CA VAL A 425 17.03 6.90 -20.40
C VAL A 425 18.08 7.87 -19.85
N ILE A 426 19.27 7.35 -19.56
CA ILE A 426 20.38 8.14 -19.01
C ILE A 426 21.65 7.78 -19.79
N GLU A 427 22.13 8.68 -20.64
CA GLU A 427 23.26 8.37 -21.52
C GLU A 427 24.22 9.53 -21.77
N ASN A 428 25.49 9.21 -22.05
CA ASN A 428 26.50 10.20 -22.41
C ASN A 428 26.74 11.28 -21.33
N ASN A 429 26.70 10.91 -20.05
CA ASN A 429 26.99 11.80 -18.93
C ASN A 429 28.32 11.36 -18.26
N PRO A 430 29.49 11.83 -18.74
CA PRO A 430 30.80 11.27 -18.37
C PRO A 430 31.18 11.45 -16.90
N SER A 431 30.47 12.31 -16.16
CA SER A 431 30.69 12.56 -14.74
C SER A 431 29.64 11.90 -13.83
N LEU A 432 28.54 11.37 -14.39
CA LEU A 432 27.40 10.84 -13.65
C LEU A 432 27.59 9.36 -13.33
N ALA A 433 27.60 9.01 -12.05
CA ALA A 433 27.63 7.62 -11.60
C ALA A 433 26.22 7.11 -11.31
N MET A 434 25.85 5.99 -11.91
CA MET A 434 24.59 5.29 -11.65
C MET A 434 24.86 4.12 -10.70
N ASP A 435 24.74 4.36 -9.39
CA ASP A 435 24.88 3.27 -8.41
C ASP A 435 23.66 2.34 -8.40
N VAL A 436 23.80 1.19 -7.74
CA VAL A 436 22.76 0.14 -7.68
C VAL A 436 21.44 0.68 -7.12
N HIS A 437 21.50 1.59 -6.14
CA HIS A 437 20.30 2.16 -5.53
C HIS A 437 19.58 3.10 -6.51
N THR A 438 20.31 3.99 -7.17
CA THR A 438 19.82 4.91 -8.19
C THR A 438 19.17 4.14 -9.34
N CYS A 439 19.79 3.05 -9.78
CA CYS A 439 19.21 2.17 -10.79
C CYS A 439 17.90 1.52 -10.32
N SER A 440 17.84 1.10 -9.05
CA SER A 440 16.64 0.50 -8.46
C SER A 440 15.47 1.48 -8.38
N ILE A 441 15.69 2.73 -7.94
CA ILE A 441 14.61 3.74 -7.84
C ILE A 441 14.15 4.25 -9.22
N LEU A 442 15.02 4.19 -10.23
CA LEU A 442 14.66 4.54 -11.62
C LEU A 442 13.95 3.42 -12.38
N LYS A 443 13.87 2.23 -11.79
CA LYS A 443 13.12 1.10 -12.34
C LYS A 443 11.63 1.33 -12.13
N GLY A 444 10.95 1.68 -13.22
CA GLY A 444 9.48 1.62 -13.31
C GLY A 444 9.04 0.21 -13.74
N ARG A 445 8.07 0.11 -14.66
CA ARG A 445 7.70 -1.19 -15.27
C ARG A 445 8.75 -1.77 -16.21
N LYS A 446 9.70 -0.94 -16.64
CA LYS A 446 10.80 -1.32 -17.52
C LYS A 446 12.10 -0.86 -16.87
N GLU A 447 13.17 -1.62 -17.09
CA GLU A 447 14.52 -1.28 -16.64
C GLU A 447 14.98 0.07 -17.23
N PRO A 448 15.77 0.86 -16.48
CA PRO A 448 16.41 2.05 -17.02
C PRO A 448 17.42 1.67 -18.10
N LYS A 449 17.48 2.48 -19.17
CA LYS A 449 18.49 2.34 -20.22
C LYS A 449 19.65 3.28 -19.90
N THR A 450 20.82 2.72 -19.65
CA THR A 450 22.04 3.47 -19.32
C THR A 450 23.18 3.17 -20.27
N GLY A 451 23.94 4.18 -20.70
CA GLY A 451 25.13 3.99 -21.53
C GLY A 451 26.06 5.21 -21.56
N ASN A 452 27.37 4.99 -21.70
CA ASN A 452 28.38 6.06 -21.80
C ASN A 452 28.34 7.07 -20.62
N ASN A 453 27.90 6.64 -19.44
CA ASN A 453 28.04 7.41 -18.20
C ASN A 453 29.34 7.05 -17.48
N PHE A 454 29.68 7.75 -16.38
CA PHE A 454 30.83 7.38 -15.54
C PHE A 454 30.69 5.95 -14.98
N GLN A 455 29.46 5.59 -14.60
CA GLN A 455 29.04 4.25 -14.19
C GLN A 455 27.60 4.05 -14.67
N ASN A 456 27.29 2.87 -15.22
CA ASN A 456 25.98 2.49 -15.73
C ASN A 456 25.32 1.45 -14.84
N CYS A 457 24.00 1.28 -14.99
CA CYS A 457 23.28 0.23 -14.30
C CYS A 457 23.76 -1.16 -14.76
N GLY A 458 24.15 -1.99 -13.79
CA GLY A 458 24.68 -3.34 -14.05
C GLY A 458 26.19 -3.41 -14.29
N ASP A 459 26.91 -2.28 -14.25
CA ASP A 459 28.39 -2.30 -14.25
C ASP A 459 28.91 -2.91 -12.94
N ASP A 460 29.93 -3.78 -13.04
CA ASP A 460 30.54 -4.46 -11.90
C ASP A 460 31.32 -3.45 -11.04
N THR A 461 30.96 -3.31 -9.76
CA THR A 461 31.47 -2.28 -8.84
C THR A 461 32.97 -2.40 -8.53
N THR A 462 33.64 -3.42 -9.08
CA THR A 462 35.05 -3.75 -8.92
C THR A 462 35.99 -3.01 -9.89
N THR A 463 35.45 -2.29 -10.89
CA THR A 463 36.25 -1.42 -11.77
C THR A 463 36.19 0.03 -11.30
N THR A 464 37.09 0.40 -10.40
CA THR A 464 37.26 1.77 -9.91
C THR A 464 37.79 2.69 -11.01
N SER A 465 36.89 3.32 -11.76
CA SER A 465 37.20 4.60 -12.37
C SER A 465 37.38 5.62 -11.23
N VAL A 466 38.53 6.29 -11.18
CA VAL A 466 38.78 7.34 -10.18
C VAL A 466 38.02 8.58 -10.64
N ARG A 467 37.07 9.07 -9.83
CA ARG A 467 36.43 10.37 -10.09
C ARG A 467 37.51 11.44 -10.09
N LYS A 468 37.66 12.18 -11.19
CA LYS A 468 38.44 13.42 -11.18
C LYS A 468 37.64 14.43 -10.35
N TYR A 469 38.05 14.66 -9.12
CA TYR A 469 37.47 15.68 -8.27
C TYR A 469 37.65 17.05 -8.93
N ASP A 470 36.53 17.69 -9.26
CA ASP A 470 36.48 19.08 -9.68
C ASP A 470 36.19 19.93 -8.44
N SER A 471 37.17 20.72 -8.01
CA SER A 471 37.08 21.60 -6.83
C SER A 471 36.30 22.90 -7.08
N THR A 472 35.72 23.08 -8.28
CA THR A 472 34.88 24.23 -8.54
C THR A 472 33.50 24.07 -7.89
N PRO A 473 32.98 25.13 -7.25
CA PRO A 473 31.86 24.98 -6.34
C PRO A 473 30.55 24.64 -7.05
N LEU A 474 29.75 23.81 -6.37
CA LEU A 474 28.50 23.25 -6.86
C LEU A 474 27.44 24.34 -7.03
N ASN A 475 27.09 24.67 -8.28
CA ASN A 475 25.91 25.46 -8.65
C ASN A 475 25.60 26.67 -7.72
N ILE A 476 26.62 27.46 -7.32
CA ILE A 476 26.52 28.54 -6.30
C ILE A 476 25.40 29.55 -6.59
N ASP A 477 25.03 29.74 -7.86
CA ASP A 477 24.14 30.83 -8.26
C ASP A 477 22.63 30.55 -8.05
N VAL A 478 22.21 29.31 -7.74
CA VAL A 478 20.79 28.97 -7.47
C VAL A 478 20.25 29.64 -6.19
N TYR A 479 21.12 29.94 -5.22
CA TYR A 479 20.71 30.38 -3.89
C TYR A 479 20.77 31.90 -3.66
N LYS A 480 21.16 32.69 -4.67
CA LYS A 480 21.17 34.17 -4.55
C LYS A 480 19.77 34.81 -4.47
N GLY A 481 18.70 34.03 -4.68
CA GLY A 481 17.30 34.49 -4.65
C GLY A 481 16.45 34.03 -3.46
N VAL A 482 16.99 33.23 -2.52
CA VAL A 482 16.22 32.79 -1.34
C VAL A 482 16.03 33.96 -0.37
N PRO A 483 14.84 34.21 0.21
CA PRO A 483 14.67 35.21 1.25
C PRO A 483 15.69 34.95 2.37
N LYS A 484 16.47 35.98 2.72
CA LYS A 484 17.41 35.91 3.84
C LYS A 484 16.62 35.70 5.13
N PHE A 485 16.66 34.49 5.68
CA PHE A 485 16.18 34.28 7.05
C PHE A 485 17.22 34.84 8.02
N LEU A 486 16.77 35.62 9.00
CA LEU A 486 17.61 36.05 10.12
C LEU A 486 17.99 34.81 10.93
N GLU A 487 19.29 34.50 11.03
CA GLU A 487 19.76 33.55 12.02
C GLU A 487 19.41 34.05 13.42
N VAL A 488 18.74 33.20 14.20
CA VAL A 488 18.77 33.27 15.65
C VAL A 488 20.06 32.54 16.06
N SER A 489 21.20 33.25 15.99
CA SER A 489 22.46 32.71 16.50
C SER A 489 22.45 32.80 18.04
N HIS A 490 22.78 31.70 18.69
CA HIS A 490 23.19 31.74 20.08
C HIS A 490 24.49 32.54 20.16
N ALA A 491 24.46 33.57 20.99
CA ALA A 491 25.57 34.50 21.22
C ALA A 491 26.88 33.76 21.52
N VAL A 492 27.92 34.07 20.74
CA VAL A 492 29.30 33.97 21.17
C VAL A 492 29.99 35.27 20.76
N ASP A 493 30.54 35.95 21.76
CA ASP A 493 31.14 37.28 21.69
C ASP A 493 32.48 37.26 20.94
N ASP A 494 32.52 37.82 19.72
CA ASP A 494 33.71 38.50 19.17
C ASP A 494 33.32 39.47 18.04
N PRO A 495 33.57 40.80 18.14
CA PRO A 495 33.12 41.76 17.15
C PRO A 495 34.21 41.95 16.09
N GLY A 496 34.24 41.09 15.06
CA GLY A 496 35.24 41.32 14.02
C GLY A 496 35.38 40.36 12.86
N THR A 497 34.40 39.52 12.51
CA THR A 497 34.28 38.93 11.15
C THR A 497 33.00 38.09 11.09
N VAL A 498 31.91 38.70 10.63
CA VAL A 498 30.72 37.92 10.25
C VAL A 498 30.96 37.40 8.83
N THR A 499 31.56 36.22 8.70
CA THR A 499 31.40 35.43 7.49
C THR A 499 29.94 35.01 7.40
N GLN A 500 29.20 35.64 6.50
CA GLN A 500 27.84 35.26 6.12
C GLN A 500 27.90 33.95 5.33
N ASN A 501 28.09 32.82 6.02
CA ASN A 501 27.93 31.52 5.40
C ASN A 501 26.45 31.15 5.44
N ASN A 502 25.95 30.67 4.30
CA ASN A 502 24.66 30.00 4.28
C ASN A 502 24.84 28.69 5.07
N THR A 503 23.87 28.29 5.89
CA THR A 503 23.91 27.02 6.65
C THR A 503 23.98 25.77 5.76
N TRP A 504 23.91 25.97 4.44
CA TRP A 504 23.92 24.97 3.39
C TRP A 504 25.20 24.97 2.53
N ASP A 505 26.17 25.83 2.83
CA ASP A 505 27.54 25.76 2.28
C ASP A 505 28.31 24.60 2.93
N ARG A 506 27.85 23.36 2.77
CA ARG A 506 28.66 22.18 3.10
C ARG A 506 29.57 21.87 1.93
N ASN A 507 30.71 22.56 1.87
CA ASN A 507 31.90 21.96 1.29
C ASN A 507 32.20 20.69 2.11
N PHE A 508 31.83 19.52 1.58
CA PHE A 508 32.30 18.25 2.12
C PHE A 508 33.80 18.12 1.83
N THR A 509 34.63 18.74 2.64
CA THR A 509 35.98 18.22 2.88
C THR A 509 35.80 17.02 3.80
N PHE A 510 35.64 15.84 3.21
CA PHE A 510 35.96 14.60 3.92
C PHE A 510 37.44 14.68 4.27
N ILE A 511 37.74 14.75 5.57
CA ILE A 511 39.09 14.52 6.08
C ILE A 511 39.36 13.04 5.81
N GLU A 512 40.39 12.75 5.01
CA GLU A 512 40.98 11.43 4.93
C GLU A 512 41.56 11.12 6.30
N ASP A 513 40.83 10.33 7.11
CA ASP A 513 41.42 9.71 8.29
C ASP A 513 42.33 8.58 7.79
N SER A 514 43.62 8.88 7.78
CA SER A 514 44.70 7.92 7.64
C SER A 514 44.69 6.96 8.82
N ASP A 515 44.78 5.67 8.51
CA ASP A 515 45.01 4.57 9.44
C ASP A 515 46.20 4.86 10.37
N GLU A 516 45.95 5.09 11.66
CA GLU A 516 46.92 4.82 12.72
C GLU A 516 46.19 4.14 13.90
N ASP A 517 46.54 2.86 14.09
CA ASP A 517 46.16 2.02 15.21
C ASP A 517 46.70 2.60 16.54
N GLU A 518 45.82 2.91 17.51
CA GLU A 518 46.19 2.84 18.92
C GLU A 518 45.05 2.21 19.74
N ASP A 519 45.39 1.07 20.33
CA ASP A 519 44.60 0.28 21.27
C ASP A 519 44.34 1.05 22.58
N GLU A 520 43.09 1.32 22.93
CA GLU A 520 42.68 1.53 24.33
C GLU A 520 41.35 0.82 24.64
N GLU A 521 41.36 0.00 25.70
CA GLU A 521 40.21 -0.74 26.23
C GLU A 521 39.07 0.19 26.70
N PRO A 522 37.78 -0.19 26.54
CA PRO A 522 36.68 0.63 27.01
C PRO A 522 36.31 0.32 28.47
N GLU A 523 36.54 1.29 29.36
CA GLU A 523 35.82 1.35 30.64
C GLU A 523 34.34 1.68 30.44
N LYS A 524 33.52 0.97 31.22
CA LYS A 524 32.06 1.05 31.28
C LYS A 524 31.56 2.49 31.54
N SER A 525 30.67 2.98 30.68
CA SER A 525 29.57 3.83 31.13
C SER A 525 28.27 3.51 30.36
N THR A 526 27.21 3.30 31.14
CA THR A 526 25.85 2.97 30.73
C THR A 526 25.10 4.18 30.22
N SER A 527 24.42 4.06 29.07
CA SER A 527 23.27 4.89 28.71
C SER A 527 22.39 4.18 27.66
N CYS A 528 21.10 4.05 27.99
CA CYS A 528 20.04 3.44 27.19
C CYS A 528 19.92 4.04 25.79
N PHE A 529 19.85 3.21 24.74
CA PHE A 529 19.04 3.49 23.54
C PHE A 529 18.56 2.20 22.85
N GLN A 530 17.32 2.30 22.38
CA GLN A 530 16.42 1.36 21.69
C GLN A 530 17.01 0.12 20.99
N LYS A 531 16.64 -1.06 21.52
CA LYS A 531 16.44 -2.28 20.72
C LYS A 531 15.09 -2.21 20.01
N SER A 532 15.06 -1.70 18.80
CA SER A 532 14.07 -2.05 17.77
C SER A 532 14.62 -1.59 16.42
N ILE A 533 14.29 -2.27 15.33
CA ILE A 533 14.74 -2.02 13.94
C ILE A 533 16.07 -2.71 13.56
N TYR A 534 16.19 -4.02 13.80
CA TYR A 534 17.16 -4.86 13.05
C TYR A 534 16.58 -6.18 12.51
N LEU A 535 15.28 -6.44 12.70
CA LEU A 535 14.66 -7.69 12.26
C LEU A 535 13.90 -7.59 10.91
N ASN A 536 13.69 -6.38 10.38
CA ASN A 536 12.92 -6.18 9.13
C ASN A 536 13.77 -6.06 7.85
N ILE A 537 15.08 -5.86 7.95
CA ILE A 537 15.94 -5.68 6.76
C ILE A 537 16.31 -7.04 6.14
N THR A 538 16.47 -8.09 6.96
CA THR A 538 16.84 -9.42 6.48
C THR A 538 15.70 -10.13 5.73
N VAL A 539 14.44 -9.81 6.02
CA VAL A 539 13.27 -10.39 5.34
C VAL A 539 13.04 -9.74 3.97
N VAL A 540 13.35 -8.45 3.82
CA VAL A 540 13.23 -7.74 2.52
C VAL A 540 14.29 -8.22 1.52
N LEU A 541 15.51 -8.55 1.98
CA LEU A 541 16.55 -9.11 1.11
C LEU A 541 16.30 -10.55 0.67
N LEU A 542 15.61 -11.37 1.49
CA LEU A 542 15.34 -12.77 1.13
C LEU A 542 14.24 -12.92 0.08
N ILE A 543 13.32 -11.95 -0.04
CA ILE A 543 12.24 -11.99 -1.04
C ILE A 543 12.76 -11.61 -2.44
N PHE A 544 13.79 -10.75 -2.54
CA PHE A 544 14.38 -10.39 -3.83
C PHE A 544 15.23 -11.50 -4.46
N LEU A 545 15.82 -12.39 -3.66
CA LEU A 545 16.63 -13.52 -4.16
C LEU A 545 15.81 -14.75 -4.58
N ILE A 546 14.49 -14.75 -4.34
CA ILE A 546 13.60 -15.87 -4.73
C ILE A 546 12.96 -15.62 -6.12
N PHE A 547 13.16 -14.44 -6.72
CA PHE A 547 12.66 -14.08 -8.06
C PHE A 547 13.79 -13.71 -9.04
N GLU A 548 14.81 -14.57 -9.15
CA GLU A 548 15.65 -14.70 -10.34
C GLU A 548 15.30 -15.95 -11.14
#